data_AF-A0A7S2IF97-F1
#
_entry.id   AF-A0A7S2IF97-F1
#
_cell.length_a   1.000
_cell.length_b   1.000
_cell.length_c   1.000
_cell.angle_alpha   90.00
_cell.angle_beta   90.00
_cell.angle_gamma   90.00
#
_symmetry.space_group_name_H-M   'P 1'
#
loop_
_entity.id
_entity.type
_entity.pdbx_description
1 polymer ?
#
loop_
_entity_poly.entity_id
_entity_poly.type
_entity_poly.pdbx_seq_one_letter_code
_entity_poly.pdbx_strand_id
1 'polypeptide(L)'
;GMGFSTRTYESVAQGCVPLIIQDEPDSNTTVDQAFEELLPWQSFTLRLWQKDIPRLPEILAAYPDAKWRELRRNLACAWPRLLWLQADNEAPGDQQDYGLTATATASP
;
A
#
# COMPACT_ATOMS: atom_id res chain seq x y z
N GLY A 1 8.12 -12.55 11.41
CA GLY A 1 7.58 -12.43 10.05
C GLY A 1 7.50 -10.96 9.69
N MET A 2 8.11 -10.55 8.58
CA MET A 2 7.98 -9.21 7.97
C MET A 2 7.72 -9.37 6.46
N GLY A 3 6.93 -10.38 6.08
CA GLY A 3 6.90 -10.90 4.71
C GLY A 3 6.00 -10.10 3.79
N PHE A 4 4.69 -10.12 4.07
CA PHE A 4 3.67 -9.67 3.12
C PHE A 4 3.58 -8.15 3.00
N SER A 5 3.27 -7.45 4.09
CA SER A 5 3.05 -5.99 4.08
C SER A 5 4.32 -5.19 3.81
N THR A 6 5.48 -5.64 4.31
CA THR A 6 6.76 -4.95 4.14
C THR A 6 7.20 -4.91 2.68
N ARG A 7 7.04 -5.99 1.92
CA ARG A 7 7.44 -6.04 0.50
C ARG A 7 6.58 -5.13 -0.37
N THR A 8 5.28 -5.06 -0.08
CA THR A 8 4.39 -4.09 -0.73
C THR A 8 4.85 -2.66 -0.44
N TYR A 9 5.10 -2.33 0.84
CA TYR A 9 5.56 -0.99 1.23
C TYR A 9 6.92 -0.63 0.61
N GLU A 10 7.89 -1.55 0.62
CA GLU A 10 9.20 -1.36 -0.01
C GLU A 10 9.07 -1.10 -1.52
N SER A 11 8.19 -1.83 -2.22
CA SER A 11 7.97 -1.61 -3.66
C SER A 11 7.39 -0.22 -3.94
N VAL A 12 6.41 0.21 -3.14
CA VAL A 12 5.81 1.56 -3.22
C VAL A 12 6.86 2.63 -2.92
N ALA A 13 7.68 2.44 -1.88
CA ALA A 13 8.76 3.36 -1.51
C ALA A 13 9.80 3.54 -2.60
N GLN A 14 10.04 2.54 -3.43
CA GLN A 14 10.92 2.61 -4.59
C GLN A 14 10.21 3.07 -5.89
N GLY A 15 8.89 3.30 -5.84
CA GLY A 15 8.08 3.67 -7.01
C GLY A 15 7.82 2.57 -8.01
N CYS A 16 8.01 1.33 -7.58
CA CYS A 16 7.65 0.15 -8.33
C CYS A 16 6.15 -0.12 -8.17
N VAL A 17 5.51 -0.55 -9.26
CA VAL A 17 4.12 -1.03 -9.22
C VAL A 17 4.08 -2.32 -8.38
N PRO A 18 3.30 -2.39 -7.29
CA PRO A 18 3.19 -3.61 -6.50
C PRO A 18 2.55 -4.74 -7.31
N LEU A 19 3.16 -5.92 -7.26
CA LEU A 19 2.61 -7.16 -7.77
C LEU A 19 2.05 -7.97 -6.60
N ILE A 20 0.73 -8.16 -6.57
CA ILE A 20 0.05 -8.90 -5.50
C ILE A 20 -0.33 -10.27 -6.04
N ILE A 21 0.19 -11.33 -5.43
CA ILE A 21 -0.16 -12.71 -5.76
C ILE A 21 -0.96 -13.28 -4.59
N GLN A 22 -2.27 -13.36 -4.78
CA GLN A 22 -3.23 -13.88 -3.80
C GLN A 22 -4.41 -14.49 -4.57
N ASP A 23 -4.87 -15.65 -4.10
CA ASP A 23 -6.00 -16.35 -4.70
C ASP A 23 -7.34 -15.73 -4.28
N GLU A 24 -8.45 -16.41 -4.59
CA GLU A 24 -9.80 -15.85 -4.51
C GLU A 24 -10.17 -15.34 -3.10
N PRO A 25 -11.00 -14.28 -3.01
CA PRO A 25 -11.41 -13.64 -1.75
C PRO A 25 -11.95 -14.60 -0.68
N ASP A 26 -12.57 -15.70 -1.10
CA ASP A 26 -13.25 -16.65 -0.23
C ASP A 26 -12.32 -17.77 0.29
N SER A 27 -11.05 -17.75 -0.12
CA SER A 27 -10.04 -18.64 0.43
C SER A 27 -9.55 -18.13 1.80
N ASN A 28 -9.19 -19.05 2.69
CA ASN A 28 -8.60 -18.70 3.99
C ASN A 28 -7.18 -18.07 3.88
N THR A 29 -6.72 -17.76 2.67
CA THR A 29 -5.42 -17.21 2.34
C THR A 29 -5.46 -15.76 1.83
N THR A 30 -6.66 -15.17 1.71
CA THR A 30 -6.81 -13.75 1.38
C THR A 30 -6.40 -12.87 2.56
N VAL A 31 -5.59 -11.84 2.28
CA VAL A 31 -5.15 -10.85 3.25
C VAL A 31 -5.41 -9.46 2.67
N ASP A 32 -6.17 -8.67 3.40
CA ASP A 32 -6.48 -7.29 3.04
C ASP A 32 -5.22 -6.43 2.98
N GLN A 33 -5.21 -5.46 2.08
CA GLN A 33 -4.15 -4.48 1.98
C GLN A 33 -4.34 -3.37 3.03
N ALA A 34 -3.28 -2.62 3.32
CA ALA A 34 -3.37 -1.48 4.21
C ALA A 34 -4.36 -0.44 3.63
N PHE A 35 -5.37 -0.08 4.43
CA PHE A 35 -6.41 0.88 4.07
C PHE A 35 -7.13 0.52 2.76
N GLU A 36 -7.39 -0.77 2.50
CA GLU A 36 -8.02 -1.24 1.26
C GLU A 36 -9.40 -0.64 1.01
N GLU A 37 -10.11 -0.27 2.07
CA GLU A 37 -11.38 0.44 2.04
C GLU A 37 -11.26 1.91 1.61
N LEU A 38 -10.08 2.51 1.73
CA LEU A 38 -9.83 3.92 1.39
C LEU A 38 -9.01 4.08 0.11
N LEU A 39 -8.07 3.16 -0.14
CA LEU A 39 -7.13 3.23 -1.24
C LEU A 39 -7.59 2.34 -2.40
N PRO A 40 -7.64 2.85 -3.64
CA PRO A 40 -8.06 2.07 -4.80
C PRO A 40 -6.92 1.13 -5.26
N TRP A 41 -6.62 0.08 -4.50
CA TRP A 41 -5.49 -0.83 -4.74
C TRP A 41 -5.45 -1.40 -6.15
N GLN A 42 -6.61 -1.73 -6.72
CA GLN A 42 -6.75 -2.26 -8.07
C GLN A 42 -6.34 -1.25 -9.16
N SER A 43 -6.31 0.05 -8.83
CA SER A 43 -5.91 1.10 -9.78
C SER A 43 -4.40 1.26 -9.92
N PHE A 44 -3.61 0.81 -8.95
CA PHE A 44 -2.15 1.03 -8.91
C PHE A 44 -1.33 -0.23 -8.65
N THR A 45 -1.97 -1.40 -8.61
CA THR A 45 -1.30 -2.70 -8.47
C THR A 45 -1.67 -3.64 -9.61
N LEU A 46 -0.81 -4.64 -9.85
CA LEU A 46 -1.17 -5.79 -10.67
C LEU A 46 -1.45 -6.98 -9.74
N ARG A 47 -2.66 -7.51 -9.79
CA ARG A 47 -3.04 -8.72 -9.05
C ARG A 47 -2.99 -9.95 -9.96
N LEU A 48 -2.34 -11.01 -9.50
CA LEU A 48 -2.25 -12.31 -10.15
C LEU A 48 -2.66 -13.41 -9.18
N TRP A 49 -2.93 -14.60 -9.69
CA TRP A 49 -3.27 -15.77 -8.87
C TRP A 49 -2.06 -16.67 -8.69
N GLN A 50 -2.08 -17.53 -7.66
CA GLN A 50 -0.97 -18.44 -7.39
C GLN A 50 -0.70 -19.37 -8.58
N LYS A 51 -1.75 -19.77 -9.30
CA LYS A 51 -1.65 -20.60 -10.51
C LYS A 51 -0.87 -19.94 -11.65
N ASP A 52 -0.71 -18.61 -11.62
CA ASP A 52 -0.02 -17.85 -12.66
C ASP A 52 1.50 -17.81 -12.43
N ILE A 53 1.99 -18.17 -11.23
CA ILE A 53 3.42 -18.16 -10.87
C ILE A 53 4.31 -18.88 -11.91
N PRO A 54 3.97 -20.09 -12.41
CA PRO A 54 4.80 -20.78 -13.40
C PRO A 54 4.96 -20.03 -14.72
N ARG A 55 4.01 -19.13 -15.04
CA ARG A 55 3.97 -18.35 -16.28
C ARG A 55 4.25 -16.86 -16.05
N LEU A 56 4.70 -16.49 -14.85
CA LEU A 56 4.90 -15.10 -14.46
C LEU A 56 5.80 -14.33 -15.45
N PRO A 57 6.94 -14.88 -15.92
CA PRO A 57 7.77 -14.17 -16.91
C PRO A 57 7.04 -13.86 -18.21
N GLU A 58 6.23 -14.80 -18.71
CA GLU A 58 5.43 -14.64 -19.94
C GLU A 58 4.36 -13.57 -19.76
N ILE A 59 3.64 -13.62 -18.64
CA ILE A 59 2.55 -12.69 -18.31
C ILE A 59 3.11 -11.26 -18.21
N LEU A 60 4.21 -11.09 -17.48
CA LEU A 60 4.82 -9.77 -17.29
C LEU A 60 5.44 -9.23 -18.59
N ALA A 61 6.05 -10.09 -19.41
CA ALA A 61 6.60 -9.70 -20.70
C ALA A 61 5.51 -9.33 -21.73
N ALA A 62 4.35 -9.99 -21.66
CA ALA A 62 3.20 -9.69 -22.52
C ALA A 62 2.37 -8.49 -22.03
N TYR A 63 2.60 -8.02 -20.81
CA TYR A 63 1.81 -6.94 -20.23
C TYR A 63 2.11 -5.60 -20.90
N PRO A 64 1.12 -4.86 -21.44
CA PRO A 64 1.38 -3.68 -22.25
C PRO A 64 2.06 -2.54 -21.48
N ASP A 65 3.08 -1.91 -22.06
CA ASP A 65 3.77 -0.75 -21.48
C ASP A 65 2.84 0.42 -21.12
N ALA A 66 1.75 0.60 -21.88
CA ALA A 66 0.75 1.61 -21.59
C ALA A 66 0.06 1.35 -20.24
N LYS A 67 -0.18 0.07 -19.90
CA LYS A 67 -0.77 -0.36 -18.63
C LYS A 67 0.20 -0.22 -17.48
N TRP A 68 1.48 -0.54 -17.66
CA TRP A 68 2.52 -0.24 -16.65
C TRP A 68 2.60 1.25 -16.33
N ARG A 69 2.56 2.10 -17.36
CA ARG A 69 2.54 3.56 -17.17
C ARG A 69 1.28 4.04 -16.48
N GLU A 70 0.13 3.44 -16.75
CA GLU A 70 -1.14 3.74 -16.07
C GLU A 70 -1.07 3.42 -14.58
N LEU A 71 -0.68 2.19 -14.23
CA LEU A 71 -0.51 1.76 -12.83
C LEU A 71 0.47 2.66 -12.08
N ARG A 72 1.61 2.99 -12.69
CA ARG A 72 2.62 3.85 -12.05
C ARG A 72 2.17 5.30 -11.87
N ARG A 73 1.35 5.85 -12.78
CA ARG A 73 0.74 7.18 -12.60
C ARG A 73 -0.25 7.18 -11.44
N ASN A 74 -1.09 6.16 -11.37
CA ASN A 74 -2.07 6.04 -10.29
C ASN A 74 -1.38 5.82 -8.94
N LEU A 75 -0.27 5.06 -8.91
CA LEU A 75 0.57 4.89 -7.73
C LEU A 75 1.06 6.25 -7.20
N ALA A 76 1.53 7.15 -8.07
CA ALA A 76 2.00 8.47 -7.66
C ALA A 76 0.93 9.30 -6.93
N CYS A 77 -0.35 9.08 -7.20
CA CYS A 77 -1.46 9.73 -6.47
C CYS A 77 -1.68 9.14 -5.07
N ALA A 78 -1.50 7.82 -4.91
CA ALA A 78 -1.64 7.12 -3.64
C ALA A 78 -0.38 7.20 -2.75
N TRP A 79 0.79 7.40 -3.37
CA TRP A 79 2.11 7.33 -2.74
C TRP A 79 2.26 8.20 -1.48
N PRO A 80 1.87 9.50 -1.47
CA PRO A 80 2.04 10.33 -0.27
C PRO A 80 1.21 9.84 0.92
N ARG A 81 0.07 9.19 0.65
CA ARG A 81 -0.84 8.63 1.67
C ARG A 81 -0.32 7.30 2.20
N LEU A 82 0.20 6.44 1.32
CA LEU A 82 0.78 5.15 1.70
C LEU A 82 2.03 5.29 2.56
N LEU A 83 2.88 6.29 2.27
CA LEU A 83 4.18 6.48 2.91
C LEU A 83 4.22 7.60 3.95
N TRP A 84 3.06 8.20 4.28
CA TRP A 84 2.97 9.29 5.26
C TRP A 84 3.95 10.44 4.95
N LEU A 85 4.09 10.80 3.67
CA LEU A 85 5.05 11.83 3.22
C LEU A 85 4.52 13.25 3.32
N GLN A 86 3.24 13.42 3.64
CA GLN A 86 2.66 14.73 3.91
C GLN A 86 2.79 14.99 5.42
N ALA A 87 3.50 16.06 5.77
CA ALA A 87 3.78 16.44 7.16
C ALA A 87 2.62 17.18 7.84
N ASP A 88 1.57 17.53 7.09
CA ASP A 88 0.41 18.24 7.62
C ASP A 88 -0.40 17.38 8.60
N ASN A 89 -0.26 16.05 8.61
CA ASN A 89 -0.69 15.12 9.69
C ASN A 89 -2.07 15.35 10.31
N GLU A 90 -2.93 16.15 9.69
CA GLU A 90 -4.35 16.09 9.90
C GLU A 90 -4.79 14.83 9.19
N ALA A 91 -4.94 13.74 9.95
CA ALA A 91 -5.82 12.68 9.51
C ALA A 91 -7.14 13.31 9.02
N PRO A 92 -7.86 12.72 8.04
CA PRO A 92 -9.21 13.16 7.76
C PRO A 92 -10.05 13.00 9.04
N GLY A 93 -10.22 14.10 9.79
CA GLY A 93 -10.79 14.12 11.14
C GLY A 93 -9.91 14.87 12.13
N ASP A 94 -10.53 15.78 12.87
CA ASP A 94 -9.94 16.53 13.98
C ASP A 94 -9.16 15.57 14.90
N GLN A 95 -7.83 15.69 14.93
CA GLN A 95 -6.99 14.96 15.89
C GLN A 95 -7.33 15.52 17.27
N GLN A 96 -8.28 14.91 17.98
CA GLN A 96 -8.59 15.34 19.34
C GLN A 96 -7.35 15.13 20.23
N ASP A 97 -6.78 16.23 20.71
CA ASP A 97 -5.77 16.23 21.76
C ASP A 97 -6.42 15.72 23.05
N TYR A 98 -6.25 14.43 23.33
CA TYR A 98 -6.61 13.84 24.62
C TYR A 98 -5.57 14.29 25.66
N GLY A 99 -5.63 15.57 26.01
CA GLY A 99 -4.63 16.29 26.79
C GLY A 99 -4.10 15.48 27.96
N LEU A 100 -2.90 14.91 27.80
CA LEU A 100 -2.07 14.50 28.91
C LEU A 100 -1.36 15.76 29.40
N THR A 101 -2.00 16.48 30.31
CA THR A 101 -1.35 17.53 31.09
C THR A 101 -0.23 16.89 31.90
N ALA A 102 0.98 16.86 31.33
CA ALA A 102 2.18 16.61 32.07
C ALA A 102 2.39 17.81 33.00
N THR A 103 1.92 17.70 34.24
CA THR A 103 2.29 18.61 35.32
C THR A 103 3.80 18.52 35.52
N ALA A 104 4.53 19.44 34.89
CA ALA A 104 5.93 19.66 35.19
C ALA A 104 6.00 20.27 36.60
N THR A 105 6.32 19.44 37.59
CA THR A 105 6.70 19.90 38.92
C THR A 105 8.03 20.63 38.81
N ALA A 106 7.98 21.96 38.95
CA ALA A 106 9.17 22.77 39.22
C ALA A 106 9.74 22.37 40.60
N SER A 107 11.05 22.17 40.65
CA SER A 107 11.82 21.96 41.89
C SER A 107 13.03 22.91 41.90
N PRO A 108 13.52 23.26 43.10
CA PRO A 108 13.96 24.61 43.49
C PRO A 108 15.37 25.02 43.06
#